data_AF-A0A7S1QD07-F1
#
_entry.id   AF-A0A7S1QD07-F1
#
_cell.length_a   1.000
_cell.length_b   1.000
_cell.length_c   1.000
_cell.angle_alpha   90.00
_cell.angle_beta   90.00
_cell.angle_gamma   90.00
#
_symmetry.space_group_name_H-M   'P 1'
#
loop_
_entity.id
_entity.type
_entity.pdbx_description
1 polymer ?
#
loop_
_entity_poly.entity_id
_entity_poly.type
_entity_poly.pdbx_seq_one_letter_code
_entity_poly.pdbx_strand_id
1 'polypeptide(L)'
;FSSLHAGPTHGEPDAEPDTDHADHHEFVRILRVARKNEPERPHYWKLADLQESSDMYFAVQELKKYYAEWKEVGHDPFWQRKSKKVVIAVVVCRLQDGTFVACRGMNTEVSLPSGSLCAERAGIARAASDWRAAQHIVCVAVLDPENTINPLWPCDVCQSWLSKLRDQNGAISVLAFKDSACEEFVVRVNGVLQSRPHVVPAPPSDLRGRITLAEGVEEQPWEAESLVYVDGSFASPDSEHYALLREAFASGSHVLVGLHSDATLRERVGNTSSQGLPQRRAWVLEDRHVHSVLEDAPWCVTRDLILSLGIKQVVTGAKGAKARCKDEASVGVYDEARELGILKVVSIS
;
A
#
# COMPACT_ATOMS: atom_id res chain seq x y z
N PHE A 1 19.29 -43.07 70.19
CA PHE A 1 17.96 -43.53 70.61
C PHE A 1 16.99 -43.27 69.47
N SER A 2 16.85 -44.25 68.57
CA SER A 2 15.67 -45.13 68.37
C SER A 2 14.50 -44.39 67.69
N SER A 3 14.25 -44.63 66.38
CA SER A 3 13.38 -45.67 65.76
C SER A 3 11.90 -45.22 65.72
N LEU A 4 11.33 -44.84 64.57
CA LEU A 4 10.71 -45.63 63.48
C LEU A 4 9.17 -45.76 63.59
N HIS A 5 8.50 -45.40 62.48
CA HIS A 5 7.14 -45.75 62.00
C HIS A 5 5.92 -45.10 62.72
N ALA A 6 4.79 -44.76 62.10
CA ALA A 6 4.18 -45.14 60.82
C ALA A 6 3.30 -43.98 60.24
N GLY A 7 3.06 -43.97 58.91
CA GLY A 7 1.91 -43.28 58.29
C GLY A 7 0.84 -44.32 57.91
N PRO A 8 -0.16 -44.05 57.04
CA PRO A 8 -0.74 -42.77 56.59
C PRO A 8 -2.31 -42.79 56.60
N THR A 9 -2.99 -41.65 56.37
CA THR A 9 -4.40 -41.66 55.90
C THR A 9 -4.70 -40.51 54.93
N HIS A 10 -5.03 -40.92 53.70
CA HIS A 10 -5.88 -40.34 52.65
C HIS A 10 -6.23 -38.84 52.63
N GLY A 11 -5.80 -38.16 51.57
CA GLY A 11 -6.45 -36.99 50.97
C GLY A 11 -6.63 -37.22 49.46
N GLU A 12 -7.79 -36.85 48.93
CA GLU A 12 -8.18 -36.93 47.51
C GLU A 12 -7.22 -36.12 46.60
N PRO A 13 -7.04 -36.47 45.32
CA PRO A 13 -6.37 -35.59 44.37
C PRO A 13 -7.35 -34.51 43.89
N ASP A 14 -7.00 -33.26 44.19
CA ASP A 14 -7.62 -32.07 43.60
C ASP A 14 -7.54 -32.14 42.07
N ALA A 15 -8.68 -31.90 41.41
CA ALA A 15 -8.75 -31.74 39.97
C ALA A 15 -8.00 -30.47 39.54
N GLU A 16 -6.96 -30.63 38.72
CA GLU A 16 -6.29 -29.51 38.06
C GLU A 16 -7.28 -28.77 37.15
N PRO A 17 -7.31 -27.42 37.20
CA PRO A 17 -8.11 -26.65 36.25
C PRO A 17 -7.51 -26.76 34.85
N ASP A 18 -8.37 -27.04 33.88
CA ASP A 18 -8.10 -27.16 32.45
C ASP A 18 -7.48 -25.86 31.89
N THR A 19 -6.14 -25.77 31.91
CA THR A 19 -5.35 -24.62 31.44
C THR A 19 -5.18 -24.58 29.92
N ASP A 20 -5.64 -25.60 29.18
CA ASP A 20 -5.31 -25.77 27.77
C ASP A 20 -6.15 -24.87 26.83
N HIS A 21 -7.33 -24.40 27.28
CA HIS A 21 -8.22 -23.55 26.47
C HIS A 21 -7.91 -22.05 26.53
N ALA A 22 -7.31 -21.56 27.62
CA ALA A 22 -6.95 -20.14 27.76
C ALA A 22 -5.69 -19.81 26.95
N ASP A 23 -4.70 -20.71 26.96
CA ASP A 23 -3.44 -20.55 26.24
C ASP A 23 -3.66 -20.59 24.72
N HIS A 24 -4.60 -21.39 24.21
CA HIS A 24 -4.88 -21.41 22.77
C HIS A 24 -5.50 -20.10 22.26
N HIS A 25 -6.38 -19.47 23.06
CA HIS A 25 -6.97 -18.17 22.72
C HIS A 25 -5.95 -17.04 22.79
N GLU A 26 -5.01 -17.08 23.73
CA GLU A 26 -3.92 -16.11 23.85
C GLU A 26 -2.89 -16.31 22.72
N PHE A 27 -2.55 -17.54 22.37
CA PHE A 27 -1.67 -17.87 21.24
C PHE A 27 -2.28 -17.45 19.90
N VAL A 28 -3.59 -17.65 19.68
CA VAL A 28 -4.29 -17.17 18.48
C VAL A 28 -4.39 -15.64 18.44
N ARG A 29 -4.50 -14.97 19.61
CA ARG A 29 -4.45 -13.50 19.71
C ARG A 29 -3.06 -12.97 19.39
N ILE A 30 -2.01 -13.61 19.93
CA ILE A 30 -0.60 -13.32 19.66
C ILE A 30 -0.30 -13.56 18.18
N LEU A 31 -0.80 -14.63 17.56
CA LEU A 31 -0.66 -14.88 16.12
C LEU A 31 -1.44 -13.88 15.26
N ARG A 32 -2.61 -13.38 15.71
CA ARG A 32 -3.36 -12.30 15.03
C ARG A 32 -2.67 -10.95 15.14
N VAL A 33 -2.05 -10.64 16.28
CA VAL A 33 -1.24 -9.42 16.48
C VAL A 33 0.08 -9.53 15.72
N ALA A 34 0.71 -10.71 15.70
CA ALA A 34 1.91 -10.99 14.93
C ALA A 34 1.66 -10.96 13.41
N ARG A 35 0.49 -11.43 12.92
CA ARG A 35 0.08 -11.25 11.51
C ARG A 35 -0.23 -9.79 11.15
N LYS A 36 -0.69 -8.98 12.11
CA LYS A 36 -0.84 -7.52 11.92
C LYS A 36 0.50 -6.78 11.92
N ASN A 37 1.56 -7.41 12.43
CA ASN A 37 2.91 -6.85 12.56
C ASN A 37 3.96 -7.62 11.75
N GLU A 38 3.57 -8.54 10.85
CA GLU A 38 4.46 -8.92 9.76
C GLU A 38 4.74 -7.62 9.01
N PRO A 39 6.00 -7.17 8.91
CA PRO A 39 6.28 -6.03 8.05
C PRO A 39 5.76 -6.43 6.68
N GLU A 40 4.70 -5.75 6.21
CA GLU A 40 4.23 -5.87 4.83
C GLU A 40 5.48 -5.94 3.96
N ARG A 41 5.60 -7.01 3.16
CA ARG A 41 6.72 -7.11 2.23
C ARG A 41 6.73 -5.79 1.47
N PRO A 42 7.78 -4.96 1.60
CA PRO A 42 7.68 -3.60 1.12
C PRO A 42 7.48 -3.67 -0.38
N HIS A 43 6.42 -3.01 -0.86
CA HIS A 43 6.10 -2.98 -2.27
C HIS A 43 7.23 -2.26 -3.00
N TYR A 44 8.11 -3.02 -3.65
CA TYR A 44 9.19 -2.45 -4.43
C TYR A 44 8.62 -1.68 -5.61
N TRP A 45 8.99 -0.40 -5.67
CA TRP A 45 8.81 0.49 -6.80
C TRP A 45 9.82 0.12 -7.88
N LYS A 46 9.45 0.37 -9.12
CA LYS A 46 10.28 0.26 -10.32
C LYS A 46 10.40 1.63 -10.96
N LEU A 47 11.42 1.78 -11.80
CA LEU A 47 11.61 3.02 -12.55
C LEU A 47 10.37 3.41 -13.38
N ALA A 48 9.67 2.41 -13.94
CA ALA A 48 8.44 2.61 -14.73
C ALA A 48 7.24 3.13 -13.91
N ASP A 49 7.30 3.09 -12.58
CA ASP A 49 6.26 3.67 -11.71
C ASP A 49 6.45 5.17 -11.47
N LEU A 50 7.58 5.73 -11.94
CA LEU A 50 7.93 7.13 -11.76
C LEU A 50 7.70 7.91 -13.05
N GLN A 51 7.25 9.16 -12.90
CA GLN A 51 7.26 10.11 -14.02
C GLN A 51 8.71 10.48 -14.36
N GLU A 52 9.07 10.51 -15.65
CA GLU A 52 10.44 10.81 -16.10
C GLU A 52 10.95 12.19 -15.66
N SER A 53 10.03 13.14 -15.46
CA SER A 53 10.32 14.49 -14.98
C SER A 53 10.43 14.59 -13.45
N SER A 54 10.25 13.50 -12.71
CA SER A 54 10.30 13.52 -11.24
C SER A 54 11.73 13.53 -10.69
N ASP A 55 11.88 14.08 -9.48
CA ASP A 55 13.12 14.08 -8.72
C ASP A 55 13.58 12.66 -8.34
N MET A 56 12.63 11.76 -8.05
CA MET A 56 12.93 10.34 -7.79
C MET A 56 13.47 9.65 -9.04
N TYR A 57 12.89 9.90 -10.23
CA TYR A 57 13.39 9.32 -11.49
C TYR A 57 14.82 9.79 -11.75
N PHE A 58 15.06 11.09 -11.60
CA PHE A 58 16.39 11.69 -11.70
C PHE A 58 17.38 11.07 -10.69
N ALA A 59 16.97 10.86 -9.44
CA ALA A 59 17.81 10.24 -8.41
C ALA A 59 18.23 8.82 -8.76
N VAL A 60 17.30 7.99 -9.27
CA VAL A 60 17.59 6.60 -9.69
C VAL A 60 18.62 6.60 -10.82
N GLN A 61 18.47 7.47 -11.82
CA GLN A 61 19.40 7.56 -12.94
C GLN A 61 20.80 7.99 -12.50
N GLU A 62 20.90 9.02 -11.66
CA GLU A 62 22.19 9.50 -11.16
C GLU A 62 22.86 8.49 -10.22
N LEU A 63 22.09 7.72 -9.46
CA LEU A 63 22.64 6.63 -8.64
C LEU A 63 23.15 5.48 -9.51
N LYS A 64 22.41 5.07 -10.56
CA LYS A 64 22.87 4.06 -11.53
C LYS A 64 24.19 4.48 -12.17
N LYS A 65 24.29 5.75 -12.58
CA LYS A 65 25.53 6.34 -13.11
C LYS A 65 26.67 6.32 -12.09
N TYR A 66 26.39 6.73 -10.84
CA TYR A 66 27.41 6.74 -9.79
C TYR A 66 27.92 5.33 -9.45
N TYR A 67 27.03 4.34 -9.37
CA TYR A 67 27.40 2.94 -9.18
C TYR A 67 28.27 2.42 -10.32
N ALA A 68 27.91 2.69 -11.58
CA ALA A 68 28.70 2.28 -12.74
C ALA A 68 30.12 2.87 -12.70
N GLU A 69 30.25 4.16 -12.41
CA GLU A 69 31.57 4.81 -12.27
C GLU A 69 32.37 4.24 -11.10
N TRP A 70 31.73 4.03 -9.94
CA TRP A 70 32.38 3.45 -8.76
C TRP A 70 32.94 2.04 -9.04
N LYS A 71 32.17 1.23 -9.77
CA LYS A 71 32.55 -0.14 -10.14
C LYS A 71 33.80 -0.18 -11.02
N GLU A 72 33.96 0.80 -11.92
CA GLU A 72 35.10 0.88 -12.84
C GLU A 72 36.36 1.44 -12.17
N VAL A 73 36.23 2.47 -11.33
CA VAL A 73 37.38 3.17 -10.73
C VAL A 73 37.96 2.40 -9.53
N GLY A 74 37.13 1.65 -8.80
CA GLY A 74 37.48 1.10 -7.50
C GLY A 74 37.43 2.17 -6.38
N HIS A 75 37.91 1.81 -5.19
CA HIS A 75 37.91 2.72 -4.03
C HIS A 75 39.16 2.56 -3.16
N ASP A 76 39.58 3.64 -2.52
CA ASP A 76 40.66 3.61 -1.54
C ASP A 76 40.18 2.98 -0.23
N PRO A 77 40.78 1.87 0.23
CA PRO A 77 40.36 1.15 1.44
C PRO A 77 40.53 1.95 2.73
N PHE A 78 41.23 3.09 2.69
CA PHE A 78 41.35 4.00 3.82
C PHE A 78 40.01 4.58 4.26
N TRP A 79 39.13 4.93 3.32
CA TRP A 79 37.90 5.66 3.63
C TRP A 79 36.91 4.81 4.42
N GLN A 80 36.83 3.50 4.17
CA GLN A 80 35.98 2.56 4.92
C GLN A 80 36.84 1.62 5.78
N ARG A 81 37.88 2.16 6.43
CA ARG A 81 38.90 1.36 7.10
C ARG A 81 38.40 0.47 8.24
N LYS A 82 37.26 0.77 8.88
CA LYS A 82 36.74 -0.01 10.01
C LYS A 82 35.87 -1.18 9.55
N SER A 83 34.80 -0.88 8.83
CA SER A 83 33.80 -1.89 8.40
C SER A 83 34.21 -2.61 7.13
N LYS A 84 35.06 -1.99 6.31
CA LYS A 84 35.33 -2.37 4.92
C LYS A 84 34.09 -2.33 4.02
N LYS A 85 33.04 -1.63 4.46
CA LYS A 85 31.77 -1.52 3.74
C LYS A 85 31.59 -0.16 3.12
N VAL A 86 31.44 -0.15 1.80
CA VAL A 86 31.13 1.04 1.03
C VAL A 86 29.62 1.22 0.95
N VAL A 87 29.17 2.43 1.21
CA VAL A 87 27.81 2.88 0.95
C VAL A 87 27.93 4.16 0.12
N ILE A 88 27.15 4.24 -0.95
CA ILE A 88 27.05 5.43 -1.78
C ILE A 88 25.66 6.02 -1.69
N ALA A 89 25.57 7.34 -1.86
CA ALA A 89 24.31 8.05 -1.90
C ALA A 89 24.33 9.15 -2.95
N VAL A 90 23.15 9.45 -3.49
CA VAL A 90 22.88 10.63 -4.32
C VAL A 90 21.84 11.49 -3.62
N VAL A 91 22.18 12.76 -3.40
CA VAL A 91 21.26 13.77 -2.84
C VAL A 91 20.86 14.70 -3.98
N VAL A 92 19.56 14.73 -4.30
CA VAL A 92 19.01 15.55 -5.37
C VAL A 92 18.53 16.88 -4.82
N CYS A 93 18.93 17.96 -5.48
CA CYS A 93 18.46 19.31 -5.21
C CYS A 93 17.67 19.85 -6.42
N ARG A 94 16.51 20.45 -6.17
CA ARG A 94 15.73 21.19 -7.17
C ARG A 94 16.22 22.64 -7.24
N LEU A 95 16.55 23.09 -8.44
CA LEU A 95 16.96 24.47 -8.72
C LEU A 95 15.76 25.39 -8.94
N GLN A 96 16.00 26.70 -8.96
CA GLN A 96 14.94 27.71 -9.12
C GLN A 96 14.24 27.64 -10.48
N ASP A 97 14.93 27.15 -11.51
CA ASP A 97 14.40 26.92 -12.86
C ASP A 97 13.63 25.58 -12.98
N GLY A 98 13.48 24.84 -11.87
CA GLY A 98 12.82 23.54 -11.82
C GLY A 98 13.70 22.36 -12.18
N THR A 99 14.93 22.57 -12.66
CA THR A 99 15.86 21.48 -12.99
C THR A 99 16.44 20.83 -11.75
N PHE A 100 17.05 19.65 -11.92
CA PHE A 100 17.66 18.89 -10.82
C PHE A 100 19.17 18.81 -10.95
N VAL A 101 19.85 18.82 -9.79
CA VAL A 101 21.27 18.51 -9.68
C VAL A 101 21.50 17.47 -8.60
N ALA A 102 22.47 16.59 -8.82
CA ALA A 102 22.83 15.51 -7.90
C ALA A 102 24.16 15.80 -7.19
N CYS A 103 24.15 15.65 -5.86
CA CYS A 103 25.34 15.69 -5.02
C CYS A 103 25.65 14.27 -4.53
N ARG A 104 26.81 13.75 -4.90
CA ARG A 104 27.26 12.41 -4.51
C ARG A 104 27.83 12.40 -3.09
N GLY A 105 27.57 11.32 -2.38
CA GLY A 105 28.12 11.04 -1.07
C GLY A 105 28.61 9.61 -0.95
N MET A 106 29.64 9.41 -0.14
CA MET A 106 30.18 8.10 0.22
C MET A 106 30.50 8.11 1.71
N ASN A 107 30.25 6.99 2.40
CA ASN A 107 30.56 6.89 3.82
C ASN A 107 32.07 6.99 4.08
N THR A 108 32.50 7.62 5.18
CA THR A 108 33.90 7.68 5.59
C THR A 108 34.06 7.39 7.08
N GLU A 109 35.10 6.63 7.45
CA GLU A 109 35.27 6.00 8.77
C GLU A 109 36.65 6.30 9.39
N VAL A 110 37.04 7.58 9.35
CA VAL A 110 38.39 8.07 9.71
C VAL A 110 38.71 7.98 11.22
N SER A 111 37.78 7.47 12.05
CA SER A 111 37.95 7.26 13.50
C SER A 111 38.10 8.56 14.30
N LEU A 112 37.11 9.46 14.18
CA LEU A 112 37.03 10.71 14.93
C LEU A 112 36.10 10.58 16.15
N PRO A 113 36.20 11.48 17.16
CA PRO A 113 35.24 11.55 18.27
C PRO A 113 33.79 11.75 17.80
N SER A 114 33.59 12.42 16.66
CA SER A 114 32.29 12.63 16.01
C SER A 114 31.74 11.40 15.27
N GLY A 115 32.49 10.30 15.23
CA GLY A 115 32.10 9.05 14.59
C GLY A 115 32.35 9.01 13.08
N SER A 116 31.80 7.98 12.43
CA SER A 116 31.83 7.83 10.96
C SER A 116 30.80 8.75 10.30
N LEU A 117 31.11 9.24 9.10
CA LEU A 117 30.19 10.00 8.26
C LEU A 117 29.47 9.03 7.32
N CYS A 118 28.14 9.02 7.33
CA CYS A 118 27.35 8.19 6.42
C CYS A 118 27.26 8.83 5.03
N ALA A 119 26.98 8.04 4.00
CA ALA A 119 26.95 8.48 2.62
C ALA A 119 25.93 9.61 2.38
N GLU A 120 24.75 9.52 2.98
CA GLU A 120 23.68 10.50 2.88
C GLU A 120 24.12 11.86 3.45
N ARG A 121 24.74 11.83 4.64
CA ARG A 121 25.26 13.04 5.29
C ARG A 121 26.41 13.66 4.48
N ALA A 122 27.26 12.83 3.88
CA ALA A 122 28.31 13.32 2.98
C ALA A 122 27.71 14.02 1.75
N GLY A 123 26.66 13.45 1.15
CA GLY A 123 25.94 14.08 0.02
C GLY A 123 25.23 15.38 0.41
N ILE A 124 24.59 15.42 1.59
CA ILE A 124 23.93 16.63 2.12
C ILE A 124 24.98 17.73 2.38
N ALA A 125 26.10 17.39 3.01
CA ALA A 125 27.20 18.33 3.25
C ALA A 125 27.82 18.84 1.94
N ARG A 126 27.88 17.99 0.91
CA ARG A 126 28.29 18.39 -0.44
C ARG A 126 27.29 19.37 -1.06
N ALA A 127 25.99 19.11 -0.96
CA ALA A 127 24.96 20.03 -1.44
C ALA A 127 25.08 21.41 -0.78
N ALA A 128 25.28 21.44 0.55
CA ALA A 128 25.52 22.69 1.28
C ALA A 128 26.79 23.41 0.82
N SER A 129 27.89 22.68 0.62
CA SER A 129 29.16 23.22 0.11
C SER A 129 29.04 23.77 -1.32
N ASP A 130 28.16 23.19 -2.13
CA ASP A 130 27.83 23.65 -3.48
C ASP A 130 26.72 24.72 -3.49
N TRP A 131 26.49 25.38 -2.34
CA TRP A 131 25.54 26.49 -2.14
C TRP A 131 24.07 26.14 -2.41
N ARG A 132 23.68 24.87 -2.26
CA ARG A 132 22.26 24.48 -2.31
C ARG A 132 21.61 24.80 -0.96
N ALA A 133 20.49 25.52 -0.99
CA ALA A 133 19.69 25.77 0.21
C ALA A 133 19.05 24.47 0.71
N ALA A 134 18.84 24.35 2.02
CA ALA A 134 18.23 23.16 2.63
C ALA A 134 16.87 22.80 2.01
N GLN A 135 16.03 23.81 1.73
CA GLN A 135 14.72 23.64 1.09
C GLN A 135 14.79 23.08 -0.35
N HIS A 136 15.96 23.16 -1.00
CA HIS A 136 16.15 22.63 -2.35
C HIS A 136 16.36 21.11 -2.33
N ILE A 137 16.74 20.51 -1.20
CA ILE A 137 16.93 19.07 -1.09
C ILE A 137 15.55 18.40 -1.17
N VAL A 138 15.38 17.50 -2.14
CA VAL A 138 14.08 16.86 -2.44
C VAL A 138 14.12 15.35 -2.36
N CYS A 139 15.27 14.73 -2.64
CA CYS A 139 15.38 13.27 -2.69
C CYS A 139 16.78 12.80 -2.26
N VAL A 140 16.85 11.66 -1.58
CA VAL A 140 18.09 10.97 -1.20
C VAL A 140 17.99 9.50 -1.61
N ALA A 141 18.87 9.05 -2.51
CA ALA A 141 18.95 7.68 -2.97
C ALA A 141 20.19 7.00 -2.37
N VAL A 142 20.04 5.83 -1.74
CA VAL A 142 21.11 5.17 -0.96
C VAL A 142 21.29 3.71 -1.40
N LEU A 143 22.55 3.29 -1.57
CA LEU A 143 22.89 1.94 -2.02
C LEU A 143 24.16 1.43 -1.32
N ASP A 144 24.11 0.17 -0.88
CA ASP A 144 25.30 -0.67 -0.69
C ASP A 144 25.67 -1.31 -2.05
N PRO A 145 26.76 -0.90 -2.70
CA PRO A 145 27.16 -1.46 -4.00
C PRO A 145 27.46 -2.96 -3.98
N GLU A 146 27.77 -3.54 -2.82
CA GLU A 146 28.12 -4.96 -2.66
C GLU A 146 26.92 -5.85 -2.33
N ASN A 147 25.71 -5.28 -2.18
CA ASN A 147 24.47 -6.01 -1.91
C ASN A 147 24.47 -6.82 -0.60
N THR A 148 25.17 -6.34 0.42
CA THR A 148 25.26 -7.04 1.71
C THR A 148 24.25 -6.56 2.74
N ILE A 149 23.86 -5.29 2.68
CA ILE A 149 22.91 -4.67 3.63
C ILE A 149 21.75 -3.94 2.94
N ASN A 150 21.54 -4.21 1.66
CA ASN A 150 20.40 -3.68 0.90
C ASN A 150 19.09 -4.42 1.26
N PRO A 151 17.92 -3.74 1.24
CA PRO A 151 17.77 -2.29 1.17
C PRO A 151 18.23 -1.60 2.45
N LEU A 152 19.01 -0.53 2.30
CA LEU A 152 19.61 0.21 3.42
C LEU A 152 18.87 1.51 3.70
N TRP A 153 18.52 1.73 4.97
CA TRP A 153 17.92 2.98 5.42
C TRP A 153 18.92 3.91 6.11
N PRO A 154 18.69 5.23 6.08
CA PRO A 154 19.43 6.17 6.90
C PRO A 154 19.43 5.73 8.36
N CYS A 155 20.61 5.70 8.98
CA CYS A 155 20.73 5.41 10.41
C CYS A 155 20.08 6.51 11.27
N ASP A 156 19.95 6.28 12.57
CA ASP A 156 19.29 7.23 13.49
C ASP A 156 19.87 8.64 13.44
N VAL A 157 21.19 8.76 13.25
CA VAL A 157 21.87 10.06 13.12
C VAL A 157 21.47 10.77 11.82
N CYS A 158 21.44 10.04 10.70
CA CYS A 158 20.99 10.56 9.42
C CYS A 158 19.50 10.92 9.45
N GLN A 159 18.67 10.10 10.11
CA GLN A 159 17.24 10.41 10.31
C GLN A 159 17.04 11.68 11.12
N SER A 160 17.82 11.91 12.18
CA SER A 160 17.79 13.16 12.95
C SER A 160 18.18 14.38 12.12
N TRP A 161 19.08 14.22 11.15
CA TRP A 161 19.42 15.27 10.18
C TRP A 161 18.28 15.52 9.19
N LEU A 162 17.76 14.46 8.57
CA LEU A 162 16.64 14.54 7.64
C LEU A 162 15.40 15.16 8.32
N SER A 163 15.15 14.85 9.60
CA SER A 163 14.06 15.47 10.36
C SER A 163 14.18 16.99 10.44
N LYS A 164 15.39 17.55 10.59
CA LYS A 164 15.60 19.02 10.62
C LYS A 164 15.46 19.62 9.22
N LEU A 165 15.85 18.88 8.18
CA LEU A 165 15.64 19.33 6.80
C LEU A 165 14.14 19.35 6.42
N ARG A 166 13.33 18.47 7.03
CA ARG A 166 11.87 18.46 6.79
C ARG A 166 11.18 19.75 7.22
N ASP A 167 11.72 20.45 8.21
CA ASP A 167 11.22 21.78 8.60
C ASP A 167 11.39 22.81 7.46
N GLN A 168 12.28 22.55 6.51
CA GLN A 168 12.52 23.40 5.33
C GLN A 168 11.83 22.87 4.08
N ASN A 169 11.67 21.55 3.96
CA ASN A 169 10.92 20.89 2.89
C ASN A 169 10.23 19.63 3.41
N GLY A 170 8.90 19.73 3.58
CA GLY A 170 8.08 18.63 4.09
C GLY A 170 7.79 17.52 3.08
N ALA A 171 8.57 17.34 2.02
CA ALA A 171 8.37 16.30 1.01
C ALA A 171 9.69 15.65 0.58
N ILE A 172 10.62 15.44 1.51
CA ILE A 172 11.89 14.77 1.19
C ILE A 172 11.67 13.26 1.08
N SER A 173 11.98 12.73 -0.11
CA SER A 173 11.93 11.30 -0.41
C SER A 173 13.27 10.63 -0.11
N VAL A 174 13.24 9.41 0.43
CA VAL A 174 14.41 8.53 0.61
C VAL A 174 14.17 7.23 -0.12
N LEU A 175 15.06 6.89 -1.05
CA LEU A 175 15.01 5.67 -1.85
C LEU A 175 16.08 4.70 -1.34
N ALA A 176 15.66 3.51 -0.91
CA ALA A 176 16.55 2.41 -0.56
C ALA A 176 16.38 1.28 -1.58
N PHE A 177 17.49 0.87 -2.20
CA PHE A 177 17.44 -0.05 -3.34
C PHE A 177 17.56 -1.50 -2.88
N LYS A 178 16.84 -2.41 -3.56
CA LYS A 178 16.89 -3.85 -3.29
C LYS A 178 18.30 -4.41 -3.51
N ASP A 179 18.94 -3.96 -4.58
CA ASP A 179 20.27 -4.37 -5.00
C ASP A 179 20.90 -3.33 -5.95
N SER A 180 22.15 -3.59 -6.33
CA SER A 180 23.00 -2.74 -7.17
C SER A 180 22.52 -2.62 -8.61
N ALA A 181 21.57 -3.45 -9.08
CA ALA A 181 20.96 -3.24 -10.40
C ALA A 181 20.09 -1.97 -10.40
N CYS A 182 19.68 -1.49 -9.22
CA CYS A 182 18.86 -0.29 -9.05
C CYS A 182 17.53 -0.33 -9.82
N GLU A 183 16.97 -1.53 -10.04
CA GLU A 183 15.69 -1.72 -10.75
C GLU A 183 14.48 -1.74 -9.81
N GLU A 184 14.71 -2.10 -8.56
CA GLU A 184 13.68 -2.21 -7.52
C GLU A 184 14.14 -1.44 -6.28
N PHE A 185 13.27 -0.58 -5.76
CA PHE A 185 13.56 0.25 -4.59
C PHE A 185 12.32 0.48 -3.75
N VAL A 186 12.52 0.88 -2.51
CA VAL A 186 11.45 1.24 -1.56
C VAL A 186 11.57 2.72 -1.23
N VAL A 187 10.43 3.38 -1.12
CA VAL A 187 10.36 4.84 -0.95
C VAL A 187 9.85 5.18 0.43
N ARG A 188 10.53 6.09 1.12
CA ARG A 188 10.00 6.78 2.30
C ARG A 188 9.87 8.26 2.03
N VAL A 189 8.67 8.81 2.18
CA VAL A 189 8.45 10.28 2.17
C VAL A 189 8.27 10.70 3.62
N ASN A 190 9.11 11.63 4.08
CA ASN A 190 9.14 12.07 5.49
C ASN A 190 9.28 10.93 6.52
N GLY A 191 9.91 9.82 6.13
CA GLY A 191 10.09 8.66 7.00
C GLY A 191 8.91 7.69 7.00
N VAL A 192 7.81 8.01 6.32
CA VAL A 192 6.67 7.11 6.11
C VAL A 192 6.91 6.29 4.85
N LEU A 193 6.87 4.96 4.97
CA LEU A 193 6.99 4.05 3.83
C LEU A 193 5.82 4.26 2.87
N GLN A 194 6.10 4.37 1.57
CA GLN A 194 5.09 4.59 0.55
C GLN A 194 4.75 3.29 -0.18
N SER A 195 3.46 3.05 -0.41
CA SER A 195 2.97 2.01 -1.30
C SER A 195 3.37 2.32 -2.75
N ARG A 196 3.63 1.29 -3.57
CA ARG A 196 3.91 1.47 -4.99
C ARG A 196 2.69 2.14 -5.65
N PRO A 197 2.86 3.20 -6.47
CA PRO A 197 1.74 3.83 -7.15
C PRO A 197 1.02 2.79 -7.99
N HIS A 198 -0.24 2.53 -7.67
CA HIS A 198 -1.04 1.62 -8.46
C HIS A 198 -1.59 2.38 -9.67
N VAL A 199 -0.74 2.64 -10.66
CA VAL A 199 -1.21 3.21 -11.92
C VAL A 199 -1.90 2.10 -12.70
N VAL A 200 -3.21 1.94 -12.48
CA VAL A 200 -4.04 1.19 -13.42
C VAL A 200 -4.05 2.04 -14.70
N PRO A 201 -3.65 1.49 -15.86
CA PRO A 201 -3.83 2.22 -17.11
C PRO A 201 -5.30 2.61 -17.24
N ALA A 202 -5.56 3.82 -17.71
CA ALA A 202 -6.93 4.31 -17.84
C ALA A 202 -7.80 3.27 -18.57
N PRO A 203 -8.96 2.91 -18.02
CA PRO A 203 -9.77 1.83 -18.56
C PRO A 203 -10.23 2.15 -20.00
N PRO A 204 -10.65 1.12 -20.76
CA PRO A 204 -11.23 1.30 -22.08
C PRO A 204 -12.29 2.41 -22.12
N SER A 205 -12.36 3.17 -23.22
CA SER A 205 -13.22 4.37 -23.31
C SER A 205 -14.71 4.07 -23.13
N ASP A 206 -15.16 2.88 -23.53
CA ASP A 206 -16.53 2.39 -23.33
C ASP A 206 -16.86 2.13 -21.86
N LEU A 207 -15.87 1.72 -21.05
CA LEU A 207 -16.03 1.58 -19.61
C LEU A 207 -16.02 2.95 -18.92
N ARG A 208 -15.10 3.84 -19.32
CA ARG A 208 -15.04 5.23 -18.82
C ARG A 208 -16.32 6.01 -19.09
N GLY A 209 -16.89 5.87 -20.28
CA GLY A 209 -18.10 6.58 -20.70
C GLY A 209 -19.36 6.18 -19.92
N ARG A 210 -19.30 5.12 -19.11
CA ARG A 210 -20.41 4.65 -18.27
C ARG A 210 -20.21 4.96 -16.78
N ILE A 211 -19.12 5.64 -16.43
CA ILE A 211 -18.83 6.01 -15.05
C ILE A 211 -19.23 7.47 -14.82
N THR A 212 -20.04 7.69 -13.79
CA THR A 212 -20.45 9.03 -13.32
C THR A 212 -19.91 9.24 -11.90
N LEU A 213 -19.26 10.37 -11.64
CA LEU A 213 -18.79 10.74 -10.30
C LEU A 213 -19.91 11.42 -9.49
N ALA A 214 -19.86 11.28 -8.16
CA ALA A 214 -20.69 12.03 -7.24
C ALA A 214 -20.26 13.51 -7.19
N GLU A 215 -21.16 14.38 -6.71
CA GLU A 215 -20.87 15.81 -6.62
C GLU A 215 -19.68 16.07 -5.67
N GLY A 216 -18.69 16.84 -6.15
CA GLY A 216 -17.49 17.18 -5.39
C GLY A 216 -16.39 16.11 -5.37
N VAL A 217 -16.59 14.98 -6.06
CA VAL A 217 -15.54 13.97 -6.25
C VAL A 217 -14.76 14.27 -7.53
N GLU A 218 -13.45 14.43 -7.41
CA GLU A 218 -12.55 14.65 -8.55
C GLU A 218 -11.75 13.37 -8.92
N GLU A 219 -11.44 12.53 -7.93
CA GLU A 219 -10.68 11.28 -8.11
C GLU A 219 -11.46 10.28 -8.98
N GLN A 220 -10.82 9.78 -10.03
CA GLN A 220 -11.39 8.71 -10.83
C GLN A 220 -11.23 7.35 -10.12
N PRO A 221 -12.15 6.39 -10.32
CA PRO A 221 -12.09 5.11 -9.62
C PRO A 221 -10.77 4.35 -9.78
N TRP A 222 -10.16 4.40 -10.97
CA TRP A 222 -8.89 3.74 -11.28
C TRP A 222 -7.65 4.47 -10.76
N GLU A 223 -7.82 5.67 -10.18
CA GLU A 223 -6.77 6.45 -9.51
C GLU A 223 -6.72 6.17 -8.02
N ALA A 224 -7.80 5.61 -7.46
CA ALA A 224 -7.91 5.32 -6.03
C ALA A 224 -6.91 4.26 -5.56
N GLU A 225 -6.27 4.53 -4.41
CA GLU A 225 -5.36 3.57 -3.76
C GLU A 225 -6.08 2.24 -3.44
N SER A 226 -7.32 2.33 -2.94
CA SER A 226 -8.15 1.17 -2.63
C SER A 226 -9.57 1.35 -3.18
N LEU A 227 -9.75 0.95 -4.44
CA LEU A 227 -11.06 0.92 -5.08
C LEU A 227 -11.91 -0.25 -4.57
N VAL A 228 -13.06 0.07 -3.96
CA VAL A 228 -14.07 -0.89 -3.50
C VAL A 228 -15.24 -0.89 -4.47
N TYR A 229 -15.63 -2.08 -4.91
CA TYR A 229 -16.75 -2.28 -5.82
C TYR A 229 -17.94 -2.93 -5.11
N VAL A 230 -19.12 -2.37 -5.32
CA VAL A 230 -20.40 -2.91 -4.87
C VAL A 230 -21.35 -2.91 -6.05
N ASP A 231 -22.13 -3.97 -6.26
CA ASP A 231 -23.10 -4.01 -7.34
C ASP A 231 -24.52 -4.39 -6.87
N GLY A 232 -25.51 -3.99 -7.64
CA GLY A 232 -26.88 -4.36 -7.36
C GLY A 232 -27.93 -3.64 -8.19
N SER A 233 -29.20 -3.87 -7.81
CA SER A 233 -30.32 -3.13 -8.37
C SER A 233 -30.41 -1.73 -7.77
N PHE A 234 -30.29 -1.59 -6.44
CA PHE A 234 -30.55 -0.33 -5.71
C PHE A 234 -31.93 0.26 -6.06
N ALA A 235 -32.94 -0.61 -6.18
CA ALA A 235 -34.28 -0.24 -6.63
C ALA A 235 -35.09 0.56 -5.59
N SER A 236 -34.74 0.45 -4.31
CA SER A 236 -35.34 1.20 -3.20
C SER A 236 -34.26 1.61 -2.19
N PRO A 237 -34.27 2.86 -1.69
CA PRO A 237 -33.39 3.27 -0.61
C PRO A 237 -33.91 2.67 0.72
N ASP A 238 -33.33 1.55 1.13
CA ASP A 238 -33.64 0.89 2.39
C ASP A 238 -32.40 0.79 3.29
N SER A 239 -32.63 0.39 4.55
CA SER A 239 -31.57 0.23 5.53
C SER A 239 -30.55 -0.84 5.16
N GLU A 240 -30.94 -1.86 4.37
CA GLU A 240 -30.02 -2.91 3.95
C GLU A 240 -28.96 -2.35 2.97
N HIS A 241 -29.38 -1.57 1.97
CA HIS A 241 -28.45 -0.91 1.03
C HIS A 241 -27.53 0.09 1.73
N TYR A 242 -28.06 0.92 2.63
CA TYR A 242 -27.26 1.88 3.37
C TYR A 242 -26.18 1.21 4.22
N ALA A 243 -26.54 0.12 4.92
CA ALA A 243 -25.58 -0.65 5.70
C ALA A 243 -24.47 -1.27 4.81
N LEU A 244 -24.82 -1.78 3.63
CA LEU A 244 -23.85 -2.30 2.67
C LEU A 244 -22.87 -1.23 2.20
N LEU A 245 -23.36 -0.05 1.80
CA LEU A 245 -22.53 1.06 1.32
C LEU A 245 -21.61 1.58 2.43
N ARG A 246 -22.09 1.65 3.67
CA ARG A 246 -21.26 2.01 4.83
C ARG A 246 -20.13 1.01 5.06
N GLU A 247 -20.40 -0.29 4.96
CA GLU A 247 -19.37 -1.33 5.07
C GLU A 247 -18.35 -1.26 3.93
N ALA A 248 -18.80 -0.95 2.71
CA ALA A 248 -17.92 -0.75 1.57
C ALA A 248 -17.01 0.46 1.76
N PHE A 249 -17.57 1.58 2.21
CA PHE A 249 -16.82 2.81 2.51
C PHE A 249 -15.77 2.59 3.61
N ALA A 250 -16.08 1.78 4.63
CA ALA A 250 -15.10 1.43 5.66
C ALA A 250 -13.95 0.54 5.16
N SER A 251 -14.02 0.04 3.92
CA SER A 251 -13.08 -0.96 3.40
C SER A 251 -12.10 -0.45 2.33
N GLY A 252 -12.18 0.82 1.95
CA GLY A 252 -11.25 1.43 1.01
C GLY A 252 -11.39 2.94 0.90
N SER A 253 -10.69 3.53 -0.07
CA SER A 253 -10.61 4.98 -0.24
C SER A 253 -11.66 5.51 -1.22
N HIS A 254 -12.15 4.68 -2.14
CA HIS A 254 -13.14 5.05 -3.14
C HIS A 254 -14.17 3.93 -3.32
N VAL A 255 -15.46 4.29 -3.33
CA VAL A 255 -16.58 3.33 -3.51
C VAL A 255 -17.21 3.55 -4.87
N LEU A 256 -17.08 2.56 -5.74
CA LEU A 256 -17.72 2.48 -7.04
C LEU A 256 -18.93 1.54 -6.96
N VAL A 257 -20.12 2.08 -7.25
CA VAL A 257 -21.36 1.31 -7.27
C VAL A 257 -21.75 0.92 -8.71
N GLY A 258 -21.75 -0.38 -9.01
CA GLY A 258 -22.25 -0.94 -10.25
C GLY A 258 -23.78 -1.07 -10.27
N LEU A 259 -24.44 -0.35 -11.17
CA LEU A 259 -25.88 -0.46 -11.39
C LEU A 259 -26.17 -1.35 -12.59
N HIS A 260 -26.86 -2.47 -12.35
CA HIS A 260 -27.35 -3.30 -13.46
C HIS A 260 -28.40 -2.55 -14.28
N SER A 261 -28.40 -2.77 -15.59
CA SER A 261 -29.39 -2.18 -16.50
C SER A 261 -30.81 -2.69 -16.21
N ASP A 262 -31.83 -1.92 -16.62
CA ASP A 262 -33.24 -2.34 -16.48
C ASP A 262 -33.54 -3.60 -17.31
N ALA A 263 -32.80 -3.84 -18.40
CA ALA A 263 -32.91 -5.07 -19.18
C ALA A 263 -32.33 -6.27 -18.41
N THR A 264 -31.13 -6.13 -17.84
CA THR A 264 -30.47 -7.15 -17.04
C THR A 264 -31.31 -7.54 -15.82
N LEU A 265 -31.89 -6.57 -15.11
CA LEU A 265 -32.75 -6.85 -13.96
C LEU A 265 -34.03 -7.60 -14.36
N ARG A 266 -34.69 -7.19 -15.46
CA ARG A 266 -35.87 -7.91 -15.97
C ARG A 266 -35.57 -9.35 -16.35
N GLU A 267 -34.41 -9.58 -16.97
CA GLU A 267 -33.95 -10.91 -17.37
C GLU A 267 -33.58 -11.79 -16.16
N ARG A 268 -32.74 -11.28 -15.26
CA ARG A 268 -32.08 -12.07 -14.20
C ARG A 268 -32.89 -12.16 -12.92
N VAL A 269 -33.63 -11.12 -12.57
CA VAL A 269 -34.40 -11.00 -11.31
C VAL A 269 -35.90 -11.02 -11.59
N GLY A 270 -36.33 -10.61 -12.79
CA GLY A 270 -37.74 -10.45 -13.16
C GLY A 270 -38.24 -9.02 -13.00
N ASN A 271 -39.54 -8.84 -13.20
CA ASN A 271 -40.19 -7.53 -13.17
C ASN A 271 -40.36 -7.01 -11.74
N THR A 272 -39.25 -6.59 -11.11
CA THR A 272 -39.15 -6.28 -9.67
C THR A 272 -38.75 -4.84 -9.37
N SER A 273 -38.14 -4.12 -10.33
CA SER A 273 -37.77 -2.72 -10.15
C SER A 273 -38.90 -1.79 -10.58
N SER A 274 -39.48 -1.04 -9.64
CA SER A 274 -40.44 0.02 -9.93
C SER A 274 -39.79 1.30 -10.51
N GLN A 275 -38.46 1.40 -10.41
CA GLN A 275 -37.66 2.58 -10.78
C GLN A 275 -36.66 2.25 -11.89
N GLY A 276 -36.52 3.16 -12.86
CA GLY A 276 -35.57 3.03 -13.95
C GLY A 276 -34.13 3.37 -13.55
N LEU A 277 -33.17 2.98 -14.39
CA LEU A 277 -31.73 3.26 -14.17
C LEU A 277 -31.42 4.73 -13.82
N PRO A 278 -31.99 5.76 -14.48
CA PRO A 278 -31.69 7.15 -14.13
C PRO A 278 -32.06 7.53 -12.70
N GLN A 279 -33.19 7.04 -12.17
CA GLN A 279 -33.61 7.29 -10.80
C GLN A 279 -32.71 6.58 -9.80
N ARG A 280 -32.37 5.32 -10.08
CA ARG A 280 -31.46 4.53 -9.23
C ARG A 280 -30.08 5.17 -9.17
N ARG A 281 -29.56 5.68 -10.29
CA ARG A 281 -28.32 6.46 -10.34
C ARG A 281 -28.38 7.71 -9.47
N ALA A 282 -29.45 8.50 -9.60
CA ALA A 282 -29.59 9.75 -8.84
C ALA A 282 -29.51 9.49 -7.33
N TRP A 283 -30.27 8.53 -6.81
CA TRP A 283 -30.28 8.22 -5.38
C TRP A 283 -28.95 7.65 -4.86
N VAL A 284 -28.29 6.82 -5.66
CA VAL A 284 -26.98 6.25 -5.27
C VAL A 284 -25.90 7.33 -5.22
N LEU A 285 -25.91 8.30 -6.13
CA LEU A 285 -24.97 9.42 -6.11
C LEU A 285 -25.24 10.43 -4.98
N GLU A 286 -26.45 10.46 -4.42
CA GLU A 286 -26.78 11.26 -3.24
C GLU A 286 -26.29 10.63 -1.91
N ASP A 287 -25.90 9.35 -1.91
CA ASP A 287 -25.36 8.71 -0.72
C ASP A 287 -23.92 9.16 -0.44
N ARG A 288 -23.69 9.73 0.74
CA ARG A 288 -22.38 10.23 1.20
C ARG A 288 -21.25 9.20 1.24
N HIS A 289 -21.56 7.91 1.14
CA HIS A 289 -20.57 6.83 1.13
C HIS A 289 -20.15 6.44 -0.29
N VAL A 290 -20.81 6.99 -1.32
CA VAL A 290 -20.56 6.66 -2.73
C VAL A 290 -19.76 7.77 -3.37
N HIS A 291 -18.76 7.36 -4.16
CA HIS A 291 -17.90 8.30 -4.88
C HIS A 291 -18.20 8.30 -6.37
N SER A 292 -18.61 7.15 -6.92
CA SER A 292 -18.96 7.03 -8.33
C SER A 292 -19.91 5.87 -8.59
N VAL A 293 -20.55 5.91 -9.77
CA VAL A 293 -21.46 4.89 -10.26
C VAL A 293 -20.99 4.38 -11.61
N LEU A 294 -20.99 3.06 -11.80
CA LEU A 294 -20.85 2.40 -13.11
C LEU A 294 -22.24 1.99 -13.62
N GLU A 295 -22.69 2.63 -14.68
CA GLU A 295 -23.94 2.31 -15.37
C GLU A 295 -23.81 1.07 -16.26
N ASP A 296 -24.91 0.33 -16.41
CA ASP A 296 -24.96 -0.93 -17.14
C ASP A 296 -23.89 -1.93 -16.68
N ALA A 297 -23.72 -2.04 -15.36
CA ALA A 297 -22.79 -2.97 -14.76
C ALA A 297 -23.17 -4.43 -15.09
N PRO A 298 -22.19 -5.28 -15.47
CA PRO A 298 -22.46 -6.66 -15.82
C PRO A 298 -23.03 -7.44 -14.63
N TRP A 299 -23.85 -8.45 -14.92
CA TRP A 299 -24.42 -9.31 -13.87
C TRP A 299 -23.37 -10.13 -13.13
N CYS A 300 -22.32 -10.58 -13.83
CA CYS A 300 -21.18 -11.27 -13.23
C CYS A 300 -19.99 -10.30 -13.16
N VAL A 301 -19.31 -10.28 -12.01
CA VAL A 301 -18.09 -9.52 -11.82
C VAL A 301 -16.95 -10.27 -12.50
N THR A 302 -16.61 -9.85 -13.72
CA THR A 302 -15.59 -10.50 -14.54
C THR A 302 -14.18 -10.09 -14.12
N ARG A 303 -13.20 -10.95 -14.41
CA ARG A 303 -11.78 -10.63 -14.22
C ARG A 303 -11.36 -9.39 -15.00
N ASP A 304 -11.88 -9.22 -16.21
CA ASP A 304 -11.58 -8.05 -17.04
C ASP A 304 -12.07 -6.75 -16.40
N LEU A 305 -13.26 -6.74 -15.78
CA LEU A 305 -13.75 -5.58 -15.05
C LEU A 305 -12.85 -5.27 -13.84
N ILE A 306 -12.49 -6.30 -13.06
CA ILE A 306 -11.61 -6.18 -11.89
C ILE A 306 -10.27 -5.58 -12.28
N LEU A 307 -9.62 -6.11 -13.32
CA LEU A 307 -8.30 -5.67 -13.74
C LEU A 307 -8.33 -4.30 -14.42
N SER A 308 -9.34 -4.02 -15.25
CA SER A 308 -9.43 -2.75 -15.99
C SER A 308 -9.64 -1.55 -15.07
N LEU A 309 -10.35 -1.74 -13.95
CA LEU A 309 -10.60 -0.68 -12.96
C LEU A 309 -9.64 -0.74 -11.77
N GLY A 310 -8.85 -1.81 -11.64
CA GLY A 310 -7.99 -2.04 -10.48
C GLY A 310 -8.74 -2.27 -9.17
N ILE A 311 -9.91 -2.92 -9.23
CA ILE A 311 -10.75 -3.20 -8.06
C ILE A 311 -9.94 -4.01 -7.02
N LYS A 312 -9.85 -3.49 -5.80
CA LYS A 312 -9.11 -4.11 -4.68
C LYS A 312 -10.00 -4.96 -3.80
N GLN A 313 -11.27 -4.63 -3.71
CA GLN A 313 -12.23 -5.40 -2.94
C GLN A 313 -13.61 -5.34 -3.58
N VAL A 314 -14.32 -6.46 -3.57
CA VAL A 314 -15.73 -6.55 -3.94
C VAL A 314 -16.53 -6.81 -2.68
N VAL A 315 -17.49 -5.95 -2.36
CA VAL A 315 -18.32 -6.08 -1.15
C VAL A 315 -19.75 -6.41 -1.53
N THR A 316 -20.30 -7.45 -0.92
CA THR A 316 -21.68 -7.89 -1.17
C THR A 316 -22.36 -8.32 0.13
N GLY A 317 -23.68 -8.21 0.20
CA GLY A 317 -24.47 -8.69 1.34
C GLY A 317 -24.61 -10.21 1.36
N ALA A 318 -24.92 -10.78 2.54
CA ALA A 318 -25.13 -12.21 2.71
C ALA A 318 -26.24 -12.80 1.81
N LYS A 319 -27.31 -12.02 1.54
CA LYS A 319 -28.33 -12.30 0.52
C LYS A 319 -27.87 -11.81 -0.87
N GLY A 320 -26.67 -12.20 -1.29
CA GLY A 320 -25.99 -11.66 -2.49
C GLY A 320 -26.79 -11.81 -3.79
N ALA A 321 -26.28 -11.24 -4.90
CA ALA A 321 -26.95 -11.23 -6.21
C ALA A 321 -27.44 -12.62 -6.69
N LYS A 322 -26.69 -13.71 -6.38
CA LYS A 322 -27.09 -15.09 -6.68
C LYS A 322 -28.42 -15.49 -6.01
N ALA A 323 -28.65 -15.09 -4.76
CA ALA A 323 -29.89 -15.42 -4.05
C ALA A 323 -31.11 -14.69 -4.64
N ARG A 324 -30.89 -13.65 -5.43
CA ARG A 324 -31.92 -12.83 -6.10
C ARG A 324 -32.14 -13.24 -7.56
N CYS A 325 -31.32 -14.15 -8.12
CA CYS A 325 -31.47 -14.60 -9.49
C CYS A 325 -32.62 -15.61 -9.61
N LYS A 326 -33.44 -15.47 -10.66
CA LYS A 326 -34.51 -16.42 -11.00
C LYS A 326 -33.98 -17.72 -11.60
N ASP A 327 -32.76 -17.69 -12.13
CA ASP A 327 -32.12 -18.83 -12.77
C ASP A 327 -31.21 -19.55 -11.76
N GLU A 328 -31.60 -20.75 -11.36
CA GLU A 328 -30.77 -21.61 -10.48
C GLU A 328 -29.41 -21.95 -11.11
N ALA A 329 -29.29 -21.83 -12.44
CA ALA A 329 -28.05 -22.04 -13.20
C ALA A 329 -27.13 -20.80 -13.23
N SER A 330 -27.45 -19.69 -12.55
CA SER A 330 -26.53 -18.54 -12.45
C SER A 330 -25.33 -18.87 -11.55
N VAL A 331 -24.39 -19.63 -12.11
CA VAL A 331 -23.11 -19.93 -11.48
C VAL A 331 -22.19 -18.72 -11.67
N GLY A 332 -21.61 -18.25 -10.58
CA GLY A 332 -20.38 -17.46 -10.62
C GLY A 332 -20.44 -15.95 -10.70
N VAL A 333 -21.49 -15.32 -10.16
CA VAL A 333 -21.59 -13.84 -10.07
C VAL A 333 -20.33 -13.20 -9.46
N TYR A 334 -19.74 -13.82 -8.45
CA TYR A 334 -18.55 -13.31 -7.74
C TYR A 334 -17.40 -14.32 -7.72
N ASP A 335 -17.36 -15.28 -8.66
CA ASP A 335 -16.37 -16.36 -8.61
C ASP A 335 -14.95 -15.84 -8.84
N GLU A 336 -14.75 -14.97 -9.83
CA GLU A 336 -13.46 -14.32 -10.09
C GLU A 336 -12.97 -13.52 -8.87
N ALA A 337 -13.86 -12.75 -8.24
CA ALA A 337 -13.53 -12.00 -7.03
C ALA A 337 -13.17 -12.92 -5.85
N ARG A 338 -13.82 -14.09 -5.75
CA ARG A 338 -13.53 -15.09 -4.72
C ARG A 338 -12.20 -15.79 -4.98
N GLU A 339 -11.93 -16.16 -6.24
CA GLU A 339 -10.67 -16.79 -6.65
C GLU A 339 -9.47 -15.87 -6.40
N LEU A 340 -9.64 -14.57 -6.67
CA LEU A 340 -8.63 -13.55 -6.39
C LEU A 340 -8.51 -13.18 -4.90
N GLY A 341 -9.37 -13.73 -4.03
CA GLY A 341 -9.34 -13.45 -2.59
C GLY A 341 -9.78 -12.04 -2.19
N ILE A 342 -10.51 -11.34 -3.07
CA ILE A 342 -10.93 -9.94 -2.88
C ILE A 342 -12.43 -9.79 -2.57
N LEU A 343 -13.18 -10.89 -2.47
CA LEU A 343 -14.61 -10.88 -2.12
C LEU A 343 -14.80 -10.79 -0.60
N LYS A 344 -15.51 -9.75 -0.14
CA LYS A 344 -15.98 -9.57 1.24
C LYS A 344 -17.49 -9.71 1.30
N VAL A 345 -17.98 -10.71 2.03
CA VAL A 345 -19.41 -10.91 2.29
C VAL A 345 -19.77 -10.34 3.66
N VAL A 346 -20.71 -9.41 3.71
CA VAL A 346 -21.15 -8.77 4.96
C VAL A 346 -22.53 -9.25 5.39
N SER A 347 -22.69 -9.50 6.69
CA SER A 347 -24.01 -9.77 7.28
C SER A 347 -24.66 -8.45 7.63
N ILE A 348 -25.75 -8.14 6.95
CA ILE A 348 -26.52 -6.92 7.17
C ILE A 348 -27.73 -7.32 8.02
N SER A 349 -27.77 -6.85 9.26
CA SER A 349 -28.80 -7.14 10.26
C SER A 349 -29.84 -6.04 10.35
#